data_AF-A0A7J2Z1Z0-F1
#
_entry.id   AF-A0A7J2Z1Z0-F1
#
_cell.length_a   1.000
_cell.length_b   1.000
_cell.length_c   1.000
_cell.angle_alpha   90.00
_cell.angle_beta   90.00
_cell.angle_gamma   90.00
#
_symmetry.space_group_name_H-M   'P 1'
#
loop_
_entity.id
_entity.type
_entity.pdbx_description
1 polymer ?
#
loop_
_entity_poly.entity_id
_entity_poly.type
_entity_poly.pdbx_seq_one_letter_code
_entity_poly.pdbx_strand_id
1 'polypeptide(L)'
;PARHRSGLPLKTLAQRLKGKEGRFRYNLSGKRVNFSARTVVSPDGCISINEVGVPPQIAEELTVPINVTDWNLEECKKMIKSDSTPKVVYVTSPNGRRRKITDTNREEIVNELAAGWIVERQLKDGDIVLFNRYPSLHRISIMAHRVKILPGKTFRIASSVTPPYNADFDGDEMNIHVPQREEARAEAENLMLVQDQIISPRHGRAIIAPTEDHITGAYLLSLEETTFSKNEAADLLAMAGIYELPKPDLKDRYSGKLIISQLLPKNLNLKVESKIGKKGSSKSTIEIKDGKLISGYFEKKSLHAVIEAIVLYYGNEEAKKFVDGIAKIAGEVITRNGMSVGIRDYTISEEGKKKIKEIVENAEKQVDVYIMQYQNKTLEREPGKSLKETLESKAVDTLGGIRSDIAKVLEEDLGYDNKAIVIGKIGARGSIINVTQMSGAIAQQVVREKRLHRGYVNRTMSHFKPKDLSAVARGFIRSNFINGLNPIEYFFQSMSARESIVNTAIRTARSGYMQRRMMNALQDLVVKDDLTVRDGNGRIIQTIYGGDGRDTMKIKKITEEELTPVAVPERE
;
A
#
# COMPACT_ATOMS: atom_id res chain seq x y z
N PRO A 1 7.25 -13.10 50.46
CA PRO A 1 6.06 -13.22 49.57
C PRO A 1 5.35 -14.56 49.80
N ALA A 2 4.01 -14.54 49.93
CA ALA A 2 3.23 -15.77 50.00
C ALA A 2 3.41 -16.59 48.71
N ARG A 3 3.69 -17.88 48.87
CA ARG A 3 3.99 -18.82 47.77
C ARG A 3 2.97 -19.95 47.77
N HIS A 4 2.68 -20.46 46.59
CA HIS A 4 1.96 -21.71 46.42
C HIS A 4 2.80 -22.87 47.01
N ARG A 5 2.17 -24.01 47.31
CA ARG A 5 2.88 -25.22 47.79
C ARG A 5 3.97 -25.71 46.82
N SER A 6 3.88 -25.33 45.55
CA SER A 6 4.89 -25.60 44.51
C SER A 6 6.06 -24.59 44.47
N GLY A 7 6.14 -23.66 45.41
CA GLY A 7 7.20 -22.65 45.49
C GLY A 7 7.00 -21.41 44.60
N LEU A 8 6.00 -21.44 43.69
CA LEU A 8 5.64 -20.32 42.83
C LEU A 8 5.04 -19.15 43.65
N PRO A 9 5.43 -17.90 43.39
CA PRO A 9 4.86 -16.75 44.08
C PRO A 9 3.38 -16.59 43.74
N LEU A 10 2.54 -16.31 44.74
CA LEU A 10 1.12 -16.04 44.53
C LEU A 10 0.92 -14.70 43.81
N LYS A 11 0.03 -14.66 42.82
CA LYS A 11 -0.35 -13.42 42.12
C LYS A 11 -1.18 -12.53 43.04
N THR A 12 -0.62 -11.39 43.45
CA THR A 12 -1.31 -10.38 44.27
C THR A 12 -2.37 -9.63 43.46
N LEU A 13 -3.29 -8.93 44.14
CA LEU A 13 -4.29 -8.08 43.49
C LEU A 13 -3.63 -7.05 42.55
N ALA A 14 -2.57 -6.38 43.00
CA ALA A 14 -1.83 -5.42 42.19
C ALA A 14 -1.23 -6.05 40.92
N GLN A 15 -0.72 -7.28 41.00
CA GLN A 15 -0.18 -8.01 39.84
C GLN A 15 -1.28 -8.46 38.87
N ARG A 16 -2.50 -8.72 39.36
CA ARG A 16 -3.65 -9.04 38.50
C ARG A 16 -4.17 -7.81 37.74
N LEU A 17 -3.95 -6.60 38.28
CA LEU A 17 -4.37 -5.35 37.66
C LEU A 17 -3.33 -4.81 36.67
N LYS A 18 -2.04 -4.87 37.02
CA LYS A 18 -0.93 -4.27 36.25
C LYS A 18 -0.39 -5.21 35.16
N GLY A 19 0.32 -4.63 34.19
CA GLY A 19 1.07 -5.36 33.15
C GLY A 19 0.30 -5.57 31.85
N LYS A 20 0.90 -6.34 30.92
CA LYS A 20 0.29 -6.64 29.61
C LYS A 20 -0.89 -7.62 29.73
N GLU A 21 -0.78 -8.59 30.62
CA GLU A 21 -1.80 -9.60 30.92
C GLU A 21 -2.71 -9.19 32.09
N GLY A 22 -2.51 -8.01 32.67
CA GLY A 22 -3.34 -7.49 33.75
C GLY A 22 -4.70 -7.01 33.24
N ARG A 23 -5.69 -6.99 34.13
CA ARG A 23 -7.10 -6.63 33.85
C ARG A 23 -7.24 -5.33 33.05
N PHE A 24 -6.53 -4.26 33.42
CA PHE A 24 -6.65 -2.96 32.74
C PHE A 24 -6.29 -3.04 31.25
N ARG A 25 -5.21 -3.75 30.91
CA ARG A 25 -4.73 -3.79 29.52
C ARG A 25 -5.32 -4.95 28.73
N TYR A 26 -5.49 -6.11 29.35
CA TYR A 26 -5.89 -7.34 28.66
C TYR A 26 -7.42 -7.53 28.55
N ASN A 27 -8.21 -6.86 29.41
CA ASN A 27 -9.66 -7.00 29.40
C ASN A 27 -10.42 -5.71 29.15
N LEU A 28 -9.88 -4.55 29.55
CA LEU A 28 -10.55 -3.26 29.38
C LEU A 28 -10.09 -2.54 28.11
N SER A 29 -8.78 -2.34 27.94
CA SER A 29 -8.25 -1.69 26.71
C SER A 29 -8.27 -2.58 25.47
N GLY A 30 -8.22 -3.89 25.65
CA GLY A 30 -8.39 -4.88 24.59
C GLY A 30 -9.17 -6.05 25.16
N LYS A 31 -10.00 -6.70 24.35
CA LYS A 31 -10.76 -7.89 24.76
C LYS A 31 -10.95 -8.81 23.57
N ARG A 32 -11.15 -10.09 23.84
CA ARG A 32 -11.68 -11.00 22.82
C ARG A 32 -13.13 -10.62 22.57
N VAL A 33 -13.51 -10.57 21.30
CA VAL A 33 -14.85 -10.16 20.85
C VAL A 33 -15.51 -11.32 20.13
N ASN A 34 -16.84 -11.35 20.19
CA ASN A 34 -17.66 -12.27 19.41
C ASN A 34 -17.94 -11.67 18.02
N PHE A 35 -18.58 -12.44 17.14
CA PHE A 35 -18.98 -12.01 15.79
C PHE A 35 -17.79 -11.51 14.95
N SER A 36 -16.69 -12.26 15.03
CA SER A 36 -15.47 -12.01 14.29
C SER A 36 -14.90 -13.30 13.75
N ALA A 37 -14.25 -13.24 12.59
CA ALA A 37 -13.55 -14.36 11.99
C ALA A 37 -12.16 -13.92 11.50
N ARG A 38 -11.28 -14.90 11.31
CA ARG A 38 -9.91 -14.70 10.83
C ARG A 38 -9.54 -15.82 9.88
N THR A 39 -8.96 -15.46 8.74
CA THR A 39 -8.36 -16.41 7.79
C THR A 39 -7.31 -15.68 6.95
N VAL A 40 -6.59 -16.44 6.12
CA VAL A 40 -5.58 -15.95 5.18
C VAL A 40 -6.25 -15.08 4.11
N VAL A 41 -5.54 -14.05 3.65
CA VAL A 41 -5.98 -13.18 2.54
C VAL A 41 -5.39 -13.62 1.20
N SER A 42 -6.16 -13.43 0.12
CA SER A 42 -5.75 -13.68 -1.26
C SER A 42 -6.19 -12.54 -2.18
N PRO A 43 -5.44 -12.26 -3.26
CA PRO A 43 -5.82 -11.22 -4.22
C PRO A 43 -7.04 -11.65 -5.05
N ASP A 44 -7.86 -10.68 -5.42
CA ASP A 44 -8.89 -10.85 -6.44
C ASP A 44 -8.94 -9.59 -7.31
N GLY A 45 -8.73 -9.74 -8.61
CA GLY A 45 -8.70 -8.62 -9.56
C GLY A 45 -10.09 -8.14 -10.00
N CYS A 46 -11.14 -8.92 -9.72
CA CYS A 46 -12.50 -8.64 -10.18
C CYS A 46 -13.38 -8.01 -9.10
N ILE A 47 -12.97 -8.12 -7.83
CA ILE A 47 -13.71 -7.56 -6.69
C ILE A 47 -13.52 -6.04 -6.61
N SER A 48 -14.56 -5.33 -6.15
CA SER A 48 -14.47 -3.89 -5.90
C SER A 48 -13.54 -3.58 -4.71
N ILE A 49 -12.91 -2.39 -4.68
CA ILE A 49 -12.15 -1.94 -3.50
C ILE A 49 -13.00 -1.87 -2.22
N ASN A 50 -14.32 -1.68 -2.34
CA ASN A 50 -15.23 -1.64 -1.19
C ASN A 50 -15.68 -3.04 -0.75
N GLU A 51 -15.36 -4.09 -1.50
CA GLU A 51 -15.86 -5.43 -1.25
C GLU A 51 -14.78 -6.33 -0.67
N VAL A 52 -15.21 -7.23 0.22
CA VAL A 52 -14.38 -8.31 0.75
C VAL A 52 -15.04 -9.65 0.47
N GLY A 53 -14.29 -10.53 -0.18
CA GLY A 53 -14.68 -11.91 -0.42
C GLY A 53 -14.69 -12.69 0.88
N VAL A 54 -15.84 -13.23 1.28
CA VAL A 54 -16.01 -14.03 2.50
C VAL A 54 -16.35 -15.48 2.12
N PRO A 55 -15.61 -16.47 2.65
CA PRO A 55 -15.95 -17.89 2.48
C PRO A 55 -17.35 -18.24 3.00
N PRO A 56 -18.11 -19.14 2.34
CA PRO A 56 -19.43 -19.55 2.80
C PRO A 56 -19.43 -20.09 4.23
N GLN A 57 -18.39 -20.84 4.60
CA GLN A 57 -18.21 -21.39 5.96
C GLN A 57 -18.18 -20.30 7.04
N ILE A 58 -17.60 -19.13 6.73
CA ILE A 58 -17.57 -18.00 7.66
C ILE A 58 -18.90 -17.25 7.64
N ALA A 59 -19.50 -17.09 6.45
CA ALA A 59 -20.79 -16.43 6.29
C ALA A 59 -21.94 -17.18 7.00
N GLU A 60 -21.87 -18.51 7.05
CA GLU A 60 -22.86 -19.37 7.70
C GLU A 60 -22.78 -19.33 9.24
N GLU A 61 -21.60 -19.04 9.80
CA GLU A 61 -21.39 -18.96 11.25
C GLU A 61 -21.63 -17.56 11.82
N LEU A 62 -21.35 -16.52 11.04
CA LEU A 62 -21.53 -15.13 11.46
C LEU A 62 -22.96 -14.66 11.23
N THR A 63 -23.56 -14.08 12.27
CA THR A 63 -24.93 -13.56 12.21
C THR A 63 -25.00 -12.04 12.29
N VAL A 64 -26.04 -11.50 11.67
CA VAL A 64 -26.44 -10.10 11.68
C VAL A 64 -27.87 -10.03 12.23
N PRO A 65 -28.10 -9.29 13.33
CA PRO A 65 -29.44 -9.11 13.87
C PRO A 65 -30.19 -8.03 13.07
N ILE A 66 -31.43 -8.35 12.73
CA ILE A 66 -32.40 -7.46 12.09
C ILE A 66 -33.53 -7.21 13.09
N ASN A 67 -33.88 -5.94 13.29
CA ASN A 67 -35.07 -5.60 14.05
C ASN A 67 -36.31 -5.79 13.16
N VAL A 68 -37.26 -6.58 13.65
CA VAL A 68 -38.53 -6.81 12.96
C VAL A 68 -39.43 -5.60 13.13
N THR A 69 -39.89 -5.08 12.01
CA THR A 69 -40.80 -3.94 11.89
C THR A 69 -41.93 -4.35 10.95
N ASP A 70 -43.00 -3.55 10.90
CA ASP A 70 -44.12 -3.84 9.99
C ASP A 70 -43.68 -3.88 8.52
N TRP A 71 -42.61 -3.16 8.16
CA TRP A 71 -42.07 -3.08 6.81
C TRP A 71 -41.35 -4.35 6.35
N ASN A 72 -40.66 -5.04 7.26
CA ASN A 72 -39.83 -6.20 6.94
C ASN A 72 -40.36 -7.52 7.54
N LEU A 73 -41.53 -7.49 8.20
CA LEU A 73 -42.11 -8.66 8.86
C LEU A 73 -42.31 -9.83 7.91
N GLU A 74 -42.91 -9.58 6.75
CA GLU A 74 -43.17 -10.62 5.75
C GLU A 74 -41.87 -11.15 5.12
N GLU A 75 -40.87 -10.28 4.93
CA GLU A 75 -39.54 -10.69 4.49
C GLU A 75 -38.87 -11.59 5.55
N CYS A 76 -38.94 -11.22 6.83
CA CYS A 76 -38.40 -12.00 7.93
C CYS A 76 -39.08 -13.38 8.05
N LYS A 77 -40.42 -13.44 7.93
CA LYS A 77 -41.15 -14.72 7.91
C LYS A 77 -40.70 -15.58 6.73
N LYS A 78 -40.50 -15.00 5.55
CA LYS A 78 -40.00 -15.69 4.37
C LYS A 78 -38.57 -16.21 4.58
N MET A 79 -37.69 -15.42 5.19
CA MET A 79 -36.32 -15.85 5.52
C MET A 79 -36.30 -17.01 6.52
N ILE A 80 -37.20 -17.02 7.51
CA ILE A 80 -37.31 -18.13 8.47
C ILE A 80 -37.82 -19.41 7.79
N LYS A 81 -38.76 -19.29 6.85
CA LYS A 81 -39.28 -20.44 6.09
C LYS A 81 -38.28 -21.02 5.11
N SER A 82 -37.40 -20.18 4.54
CA SER A 82 -36.45 -20.57 3.50
C SER A 82 -35.33 -21.45 4.03
N ASP A 83 -35.00 -22.51 3.28
CA ASP A 83 -33.80 -23.33 3.51
C ASP A 83 -32.57 -22.82 2.72
N SER A 84 -32.69 -21.69 2.01
CA SER A 84 -31.58 -21.10 1.27
C SER A 84 -30.77 -20.10 2.13
N THR A 85 -29.47 -20.03 1.91
CA THR A 85 -28.58 -19.03 2.54
C THR A 85 -28.93 -17.63 2.01
N PRO A 86 -29.07 -16.60 2.86
CA PRO A 86 -28.83 -16.59 4.31
C PRO A 86 -29.98 -17.19 5.14
N LYS A 87 -29.66 -18.14 6.04
CA LYS A 87 -30.64 -18.71 6.99
C LYS A 87 -30.77 -17.86 8.25
N VAL A 88 -31.94 -17.93 8.88
CA VAL A 88 -32.13 -17.39 10.23
C VAL A 88 -31.72 -18.43 11.27
N VAL A 89 -30.82 -18.05 12.18
CA VAL A 89 -30.28 -18.97 13.19
C VAL A 89 -30.98 -18.80 14.53
N TYR A 90 -31.23 -17.55 14.94
CA TYR A 90 -31.86 -17.23 16.22
C TYR A 90 -32.94 -16.16 16.07
N VAL A 91 -33.93 -16.22 16.96
CA VAL A 91 -34.91 -15.16 17.18
C VAL A 91 -34.90 -14.76 18.64
N THR A 92 -35.03 -13.46 18.91
CA THR A 92 -35.14 -12.92 20.26
C THR A 92 -36.45 -12.18 20.38
N SER A 93 -37.30 -12.61 21.31
CA SER A 93 -38.56 -11.93 21.59
C SER A 93 -38.35 -10.60 22.34
N PRO A 94 -39.34 -9.69 22.36
CA PRO A 94 -39.25 -8.43 23.11
C PRO A 94 -38.94 -8.62 24.60
N ASN A 95 -39.30 -9.77 25.17
CA ASN A 95 -39.02 -10.15 26.55
C ASN A 95 -37.55 -10.61 26.77
N GLY A 96 -36.71 -10.56 25.73
CA GLY A 96 -35.30 -10.94 25.78
C GLY A 96 -35.02 -12.44 25.68
N ARG A 97 -36.04 -13.28 25.41
CA ARG A 97 -35.86 -14.73 25.29
C ARG A 97 -35.35 -15.07 23.89
N ARG A 98 -34.09 -15.50 23.81
CA ARG A 98 -33.44 -15.99 22.58
C ARG A 98 -33.79 -17.46 22.34
N ARG A 99 -34.35 -17.79 21.17
CA ARG A 99 -34.68 -19.14 20.71
C ARG A 99 -33.87 -19.46 19.45
N LYS A 100 -33.34 -20.67 19.35
CA LYS A 100 -32.71 -21.18 18.12
C LYS A 100 -33.79 -21.74 17.20
N ILE A 101 -33.69 -21.47 15.91
CA ILE A 101 -34.62 -22.05 14.94
C ILE A 101 -34.20 -23.48 14.63
N THR A 102 -35.16 -24.40 14.70
CA THR A 102 -35.07 -25.81 14.33
C THR A 102 -36.29 -26.17 13.47
N ASP A 103 -36.22 -27.24 12.70
CA ASP A 103 -37.31 -27.61 11.78
C ASP A 103 -38.65 -27.86 12.51
N THR A 104 -38.57 -28.30 13.76
CA THR A 104 -39.73 -28.54 14.63
C THR A 104 -40.42 -27.27 15.15
N ASN A 105 -39.69 -26.17 15.35
CA ASN A 105 -40.22 -24.95 15.96
C ASN A 105 -40.41 -23.80 14.94
N ARG A 106 -40.01 -24.03 13.69
CA ARG A 106 -40.01 -23.04 12.62
C ARG A 106 -41.41 -22.45 12.37
N GLU A 107 -42.42 -23.31 12.26
CA GLU A 107 -43.80 -22.86 12.00
C GLU A 107 -44.40 -22.08 13.18
N GLU A 108 -44.15 -22.54 14.41
CA GLU A 108 -44.57 -21.85 15.63
C GLU A 108 -43.96 -20.44 15.70
N ILE A 109 -42.64 -20.33 15.51
CA ILE A 109 -41.92 -19.06 15.55
C ILE A 109 -42.43 -18.08 14.48
N VAL A 110 -42.73 -18.56 13.27
CA VAL A 110 -43.27 -17.73 12.19
C VAL A 110 -44.64 -17.15 12.55
N ASN A 111 -45.48 -17.95 13.20
CA ASN A 111 -46.82 -17.52 13.61
C ASN A 111 -46.77 -16.54 14.79
N GLU A 112 -45.80 -16.69 15.70
CA GLU A 112 -45.59 -15.77 16.83
C GLU A 112 -44.83 -14.48 16.46
N LEU A 113 -44.14 -14.45 15.32
CA LEU A 113 -43.29 -13.33 14.93
C LEU A 113 -44.12 -12.05 14.75
N ALA A 114 -43.77 -11.02 15.49
CA ALA A 114 -44.40 -9.70 15.43
C ALA A 114 -43.34 -8.59 15.38
N ALA A 115 -43.77 -7.36 15.13
CA ALA A 115 -42.90 -6.18 15.24
C ALA A 115 -42.31 -6.08 16.67
N GLY A 116 -41.05 -5.66 16.76
CA GLY A 116 -40.29 -5.58 18.02
C GLY A 116 -39.48 -6.83 18.37
N TRP A 117 -39.59 -7.90 17.58
CA TRP A 117 -38.68 -9.04 17.68
C TRP A 117 -37.33 -8.75 17.00
N ILE A 118 -36.31 -9.53 17.32
CA ILE A 118 -34.99 -9.47 16.66
C ILE A 118 -34.70 -10.82 16.01
N VAL A 119 -34.37 -10.79 14.72
CA VAL A 119 -34.07 -11.96 13.89
C VAL A 119 -32.58 -11.95 13.56
N GLU A 120 -31.83 -12.97 13.98
CA GLU A 120 -30.41 -13.13 13.65
C GLU A 120 -30.26 -14.02 12.42
N ARG A 121 -29.96 -13.41 11.28
CA ARG A 121 -29.67 -14.13 10.03
C ARG A 121 -28.17 -14.28 9.79
N GLN A 122 -27.79 -15.27 8.99
CA GLN A 122 -26.45 -15.41 8.47
C GLN A 122 -26.04 -14.19 7.62
N LEU A 123 -24.73 -14.01 7.47
CA LEU A 123 -24.14 -12.97 6.64
C LEU A 123 -24.58 -13.14 5.18
N LYS A 124 -24.83 -12.03 4.48
CA LYS A 124 -25.23 -12.01 3.07
C LYS A 124 -24.42 -11.00 2.27
N ASP A 125 -24.48 -11.11 0.94
CA ASP A 125 -23.90 -10.12 0.04
C ASP A 125 -24.41 -8.70 0.35
N GLY A 126 -23.49 -7.75 0.40
CA GLY A 126 -23.77 -6.34 0.68
C GLY A 126 -23.73 -5.95 2.16
N ASP A 127 -23.66 -6.91 3.10
CA ASP A 127 -23.53 -6.62 4.53
C ASP A 127 -22.23 -5.88 4.84
N ILE A 128 -22.27 -4.96 5.79
CA ILE A 128 -21.09 -4.20 6.22
C ILE A 128 -20.31 -4.99 7.27
N VAL A 129 -19.00 -5.11 7.05
CA VAL A 129 -18.05 -5.68 8.02
C VAL A 129 -16.84 -4.77 8.19
N LEU A 130 -16.29 -4.69 9.39
CA LEU A 130 -15.01 -4.05 9.63
C LEU A 130 -13.90 -5.05 9.35
N PHE A 131 -12.93 -4.66 8.54
CA PHE A 131 -11.81 -5.50 8.13
C PHE A 131 -10.50 -4.86 8.57
N ASN A 132 -9.63 -5.65 9.22
CA ASN A 132 -8.35 -5.16 9.72
C ASN A 132 -7.20 -6.16 9.61
N ARG A 133 -5.98 -5.61 9.49
CA ARG A 133 -4.73 -6.33 9.67
C ARG A 133 -4.04 -5.90 10.96
N TYR A 134 -3.55 -6.87 11.72
CA TYR A 134 -2.71 -6.59 12.88
C TYR A 134 -1.23 -6.49 12.45
N PRO A 135 -0.44 -5.57 13.05
CA PRO A 135 -0.84 -4.53 13.99
C PRO A 135 -1.50 -3.32 13.30
N SER A 136 -2.62 -2.84 13.85
CA SER A 136 -3.31 -1.67 13.33
C SER A 136 -2.66 -0.39 13.88
N LEU A 137 -1.78 0.23 13.09
CA LEU A 137 -1.01 1.42 13.50
C LEU A 137 -1.67 2.73 13.05
N HIS A 138 -2.53 2.66 12.05
CA HIS A 138 -3.17 3.80 11.42
C HIS A 138 -4.68 3.59 11.38
N ARG A 139 -5.47 4.68 11.30
CA ARG A 139 -6.93 4.56 11.26
C ARG A 139 -7.42 3.74 10.06
N ILE A 140 -6.79 3.90 8.90
CA ILE A 140 -7.07 3.15 7.66
C ILE A 140 -6.63 1.67 7.72
N SER A 141 -5.99 1.23 8.82
CA SER A 141 -5.72 -0.19 9.04
C SER A 141 -6.97 -0.94 9.53
N ILE A 142 -8.08 -0.22 9.76
CA ILE A 142 -9.43 -0.75 10.00
C ILE A 142 -10.38 0.03 9.08
N MET A 143 -10.99 -0.65 8.12
CA MET A 143 -11.96 -0.04 7.19
C MET A 143 -13.19 -0.93 7.08
N ALA A 144 -14.32 -0.34 6.72
CA ALA A 144 -15.55 -1.04 6.44
C ALA A 144 -15.58 -1.53 4.99
N HIS A 145 -15.96 -2.78 4.79
CA HIS A 145 -16.15 -3.41 3.48
C HIS A 145 -17.57 -3.98 3.38
N ARG A 146 -18.06 -4.11 2.16
CA ARG A 146 -19.26 -4.87 1.81
C ARG A 146 -18.90 -6.33 1.59
N VAL A 147 -19.67 -7.23 2.16
CA VAL A 147 -19.45 -8.67 2.01
C VAL A 147 -19.79 -9.11 0.59
N LYS A 148 -18.94 -9.94 0.02
CA LYS A 148 -19.24 -10.75 -1.17
C LYS A 148 -18.96 -12.21 -0.85
N ILE A 149 -19.98 -13.06 -0.82
CA ILE A 149 -19.80 -14.48 -0.53
C ILE A 149 -19.17 -15.14 -1.76
N LEU A 150 -17.95 -15.68 -1.59
CA LEU A 150 -17.17 -16.27 -2.67
C LEU A 150 -16.65 -17.65 -2.26
N PRO A 151 -16.60 -18.63 -3.18
CA PRO A 151 -16.11 -19.97 -2.87
C PRO A 151 -14.63 -19.96 -2.46
N GLY A 152 -14.24 -20.94 -1.65
CA GLY A 152 -12.88 -21.07 -1.13
C GLY A 152 -12.83 -20.94 0.40
N LYS A 153 -11.63 -20.68 0.93
CA LYS A 153 -11.36 -20.63 2.38
C LYS A 153 -10.67 -19.34 2.85
N THR A 154 -10.28 -18.49 1.90
CA THR A 154 -9.53 -17.26 2.14
C THR A 154 -10.43 -16.04 2.05
N PHE A 155 -10.07 -14.96 2.74
CA PHE A 155 -10.64 -13.66 2.45
C PHE A 155 -10.06 -13.14 1.13
N ARG A 156 -10.90 -12.53 0.29
CA ARG A 156 -10.44 -11.96 -0.97
C ARG A 156 -10.57 -10.44 -0.96
N ILE A 157 -9.54 -9.74 -1.39
CA ILE A 157 -9.55 -8.28 -1.48
C ILE A 157 -8.90 -7.82 -2.78
N ALA A 158 -9.30 -6.63 -3.23
CA ALA A 158 -8.62 -5.96 -4.33
C ALA A 158 -7.18 -5.58 -3.93
N SER A 159 -6.21 -5.89 -4.80
CA SER A 159 -4.79 -5.58 -4.56
C SER A 159 -4.55 -4.09 -4.31
N SER A 160 -5.37 -3.20 -4.88
CA SER A 160 -5.33 -1.75 -4.69
C SER A 160 -5.53 -1.31 -3.23
N VAL A 161 -6.13 -2.16 -2.38
CA VAL A 161 -6.42 -1.88 -0.96
C VAL A 161 -5.35 -2.47 -0.02
N THR A 162 -4.35 -3.18 -0.55
CA THR A 162 -3.25 -3.71 0.26
C THR A 162 -2.38 -2.66 0.94
N PRO A 163 -2.07 -1.47 0.34
CA PRO A 163 -1.16 -0.52 0.98
C PRO A 163 -1.67 0.07 2.31
N PRO A 164 -2.94 0.46 2.49
CA PRO A 164 -3.50 0.87 3.79
C PRO A 164 -3.34 -0.17 4.91
N TYR A 165 -3.49 -1.45 4.57
CA TYR A 165 -3.32 -2.56 5.51
C TYR A 165 -1.86 -2.97 5.72
N ASN A 166 -0.96 -2.47 4.88
CA ASN A 166 0.42 -2.93 4.75
C ASN A 166 0.47 -4.46 4.60
N ALA A 167 -0.52 -5.02 3.89
CA ALA A 167 -0.70 -6.45 3.69
C ALA A 167 0.00 -6.90 2.42
N ASP A 168 0.43 -8.15 2.41
CA ASP A 168 0.79 -8.88 1.20
C ASP A 168 0.00 -10.19 1.15
N PHE A 169 0.35 -11.06 0.21
CA PHE A 169 -0.35 -12.33 -0.02
C PHE A 169 0.58 -13.53 0.21
N ASP A 170 1.56 -13.42 1.12
CA ASP A 170 2.55 -14.47 1.39
C ASP A 170 2.15 -15.44 2.53
N GLY A 171 0.91 -15.30 3.03
CA GLY A 171 0.39 -16.03 4.20
C GLY A 171 -0.21 -15.12 5.27
N ASP A 172 -0.28 -13.82 5.01
CA ASP A 172 -0.94 -12.84 5.86
C ASP A 172 -2.38 -13.25 6.24
N GLU A 173 -2.72 -13.06 7.52
CA GLU A 173 -4.06 -13.27 8.04
C GLU A 173 -4.69 -11.95 8.47
N MET A 174 -5.96 -11.76 8.15
CA MET A 174 -6.74 -10.58 8.51
C MET A 174 -8.02 -10.99 9.24
N ASN A 175 -8.62 -10.06 9.96
CA ASN A 175 -9.85 -10.31 10.71
C ASN A 175 -11.00 -9.48 10.16
N ILE A 176 -12.19 -10.08 10.19
CA ILE A 176 -13.47 -9.38 10.02
C ILE A 176 -14.17 -9.27 11.37
N HIS A 177 -14.89 -8.17 11.56
CA HIS A 177 -15.79 -7.95 12.69
C HIS A 177 -17.13 -7.48 12.16
N VAL A 178 -18.23 -8.11 12.57
CA VAL A 178 -19.57 -7.82 12.06
C VAL A 178 -20.30 -6.87 13.02
N PRO A 179 -20.58 -5.60 12.63
CA PRO A 179 -21.31 -4.66 13.47
C PRO A 179 -22.74 -5.16 13.72
N GLN A 180 -23.09 -5.32 14.99
CA GLN A 180 -24.35 -5.93 15.40
C GLN A 180 -25.51 -4.93 15.44
N ARG A 181 -25.28 -3.67 15.81
CA ARG A 181 -26.34 -2.64 15.87
C ARG A 181 -26.46 -1.90 14.54
N GLU A 182 -27.67 -1.44 14.21
CA GLU A 182 -27.91 -0.59 13.02
C GLU A 182 -27.08 0.70 13.07
N GLU A 183 -27.02 1.35 14.23
CA GLU A 183 -26.20 2.57 14.44
C GLU A 183 -24.73 2.32 14.11
N ALA A 184 -24.17 1.19 14.56
CA ALA A 184 -22.78 0.83 14.28
C ALA A 184 -22.55 0.46 12.81
N ARG A 185 -23.55 -0.10 12.13
CA ARG A 185 -23.50 -0.34 10.67
C ARG A 185 -23.50 0.98 9.92
N ALA A 186 -24.38 1.91 10.29
CA ALA A 186 -24.45 3.24 9.69
C ALA A 186 -23.16 4.04 9.94
N GLU A 187 -22.57 3.97 11.14
CA GLU A 187 -21.27 4.59 11.43
C GLU A 187 -20.17 4.01 10.53
N ALA A 188 -20.09 2.68 10.42
CA ALA A 188 -19.11 2.01 9.58
C ALA A 188 -19.28 2.36 8.09
N GLU A 189 -20.52 2.40 7.59
CA GLU A 189 -20.84 2.71 6.20
C GLU A 189 -20.55 4.16 5.84
N ASN A 190 -20.85 5.11 6.72
CA ASN A 190 -20.68 6.54 6.42
C ASN A 190 -19.27 7.08 6.70
N LEU A 191 -18.54 6.49 7.67
CA LEU A 191 -17.24 7.02 8.10
C LEU A 191 -16.06 6.15 7.71
N MET A 192 -16.25 4.83 7.59
CA MET A 192 -15.15 3.87 7.52
C MET A 192 -15.07 3.13 6.19
N LEU A 193 -16.02 3.34 5.27
CA LEU A 193 -16.03 2.66 3.97
C LEU A 193 -14.73 2.95 3.18
N VAL A 194 -14.23 1.94 2.46
CA VAL A 194 -12.91 2.02 1.80
C VAL A 194 -12.79 3.20 0.85
N GLN A 195 -13.83 3.50 0.06
CA GLN A 195 -13.84 4.64 -0.86
C GLN A 195 -13.60 5.99 -0.16
N ASP A 196 -14.02 6.13 1.10
CA ASP A 196 -13.84 7.36 1.88
C ASP A 196 -12.45 7.46 2.53
N GLN A 197 -11.63 6.41 2.38
CA GLN A 197 -10.25 6.32 2.86
C GLN A 197 -9.24 6.25 1.70
N ILE A 198 -9.63 6.60 0.46
CA ILE A 198 -8.72 6.64 -0.70
C ILE A 198 -7.54 7.59 -0.45
N ILE A 199 -7.81 8.74 0.18
CA ILE A 199 -6.81 9.74 0.53
C ILE A 199 -6.30 9.49 1.95
N SER A 200 -4.97 9.42 2.10
CA SER A 200 -4.37 9.22 3.41
C SER A 200 -4.42 10.50 4.26
N PRO A 201 -4.93 10.43 5.50
CA PRO A 201 -4.97 11.57 6.43
C PRO A 201 -3.58 12.01 6.90
N ARG A 202 -2.54 11.21 6.69
CA ARG A 202 -1.17 11.59 7.07
C ARG A 202 -0.61 12.70 6.19
N HIS A 203 -0.91 12.66 4.89
CA HIS A 203 -0.21 13.49 3.91
C HIS A 203 -1.08 13.98 2.73
N GLY A 204 -2.39 13.68 2.73
CA GLY A 204 -3.31 14.16 1.69
C GLY A 204 -3.01 13.61 0.31
N ARG A 205 -2.54 12.36 0.22
CA ARG A 205 -2.19 11.67 -1.04
C ARG A 205 -2.96 10.38 -1.17
N ALA A 206 -3.23 9.96 -2.40
CA ALA A 206 -3.88 8.68 -2.67
C ALA A 206 -3.02 7.54 -2.14
N ILE A 207 -3.61 6.73 -1.25
CA ILE A 207 -3.01 5.51 -0.70
C ILE A 207 -3.68 4.26 -1.26
N ILE A 208 -4.96 4.35 -1.62
CA ILE A 208 -5.67 3.31 -2.36
C ILE A 208 -5.57 3.66 -3.84
N ALA A 209 -4.80 2.87 -4.57
CA ALA A 209 -4.55 3.06 -5.99
C ALA A 209 -4.11 1.72 -6.60
N PRO A 210 -4.21 1.55 -7.92
CA PRO A 210 -3.66 0.38 -8.60
C PRO A 210 -2.17 0.18 -8.27
N THR A 211 -1.79 -1.06 -7.98
CA THR A 211 -0.42 -1.45 -7.61
C THR A 211 0.13 -2.55 -8.52
N GLU A 212 1.45 -2.69 -8.56
CA GLU A 212 2.15 -3.79 -9.24
C GLU A 212 1.69 -3.99 -10.69
N ASP A 213 1.10 -5.14 -11.01
CA ASP A 213 0.67 -5.52 -12.35
C ASP A 213 -0.36 -4.56 -12.93
N HIS A 214 -1.24 -3.97 -12.11
CA HIS A 214 -2.20 -2.98 -12.59
C HIS A 214 -1.51 -1.69 -13.08
N ILE A 215 -0.37 -1.30 -12.49
CA ILE A 215 0.41 -0.15 -12.97
C ILE A 215 1.03 -0.50 -14.33
N THR A 216 1.57 -1.71 -14.47
CA THR A 216 2.14 -2.20 -15.73
C THR A 216 1.08 -2.29 -16.82
N GLY A 217 -0.10 -2.84 -16.50
CA GLY A 217 -1.23 -2.91 -17.43
C GLY A 217 -1.75 -1.53 -17.84
N ALA A 218 -1.85 -0.59 -16.90
CA ALA A 218 -2.24 0.79 -17.20
C ALA A 218 -1.20 1.50 -18.08
N TYR A 219 0.08 1.26 -17.86
CA TYR A 219 1.15 1.75 -18.73
C TYR A 219 1.00 1.20 -20.16
N LEU A 220 0.90 -0.12 -20.31
CA LEU A 220 0.70 -0.79 -21.61
C LEU A 220 -0.55 -0.29 -22.32
N LEU A 221 -1.65 -0.09 -21.59
CA LEU A 221 -2.90 0.45 -22.10
C LEU A 221 -2.73 1.89 -22.62
N SER A 222 -1.88 2.70 -22.00
CA SER A 222 -1.66 4.10 -22.39
C SER A 222 -0.69 4.30 -23.56
N LEU A 223 0.00 3.26 -24.02
CA LEU A 223 0.94 3.33 -25.14
C LEU A 223 0.23 3.73 -26.45
N GLU A 224 0.93 4.50 -27.31
CA GLU A 224 0.38 4.96 -28.59
C GLU A 224 0.15 3.80 -29.58
N GLU A 225 0.92 2.72 -29.41
CA GLU A 225 0.92 1.52 -30.25
C GLU A 225 -0.23 0.56 -29.89
N THR A 226 -0.82 0.71 -28.70
CA THR A 226 -1.85 -0.19 -28.17
C THR A 226 -3.21 0.12 -28.80
N THR A 227 -3.72 -0.83 -29.59
CA THR A 227 -5.01 -0.70 -30.28
C THR A 227 -5.85 -1.97 -30.18
N PHE A 228 -7.15 -1.79 -30.01
CA PHE A 228 -8.13 -2.85 -29.84
C PHE A 228 -9.11 -2.89 -31.01
N SER A 229 -9.57 -4.09 -31.35
CA SER A 229 -10.74 -4.29 -32.20
C SER A 229 -12.03 -3.90 -31.45
N LYS A 230 -13.14 -3.79 -32.19
CA LYS A 230 -14.45 -3.46 -31.63
C LYS A 230 -14.88 -4.39 -30.49
N ASN A 231 -14.69 -5.71 -30.67
CA ASN A 231 -15.09 -6.71 -29.69
C ASN A 231 -14.22 -6.61 -28.43
N GLU A 232 -12.91 -6.48 -28.60
CA GLU A 232 -11.99 -6.34 -27.47
C GLU A 232 -12.26 -5.06 -26.66
N ALA A 233 -12.52 -3.94 -27.35
CA ALA A 233 -12.89 -2.69 -26.69
C ALA A 233 -14.20 -2.82 -25.91
N ALA A 234 -15.21 -3.50 -26.47
CA ALA A 234 -16.47 -3.77 -25.79
C ALA A 234 -16.29 -4.65 -24.55
N ASP A 235 -15.47 -5.71 -24.65
CA ASP A 235 -15.17 -6.59 -23.51
C ASP A 235 -14.49 -5.82 -22.37
N LEU A 236 -13.46 -5.02 -22.68
CA LEU A 236 -12.73 -4.24 -21.69
C LEU A 236 -13.64 -3.21 -21.00
N LEU A 237 -14.46 -2.49 -21.75
CA LEU A 237 -15.40 -1.52 -21.20
C LEU A 237 -16.49 -2.20 -20.34
N ALA A 238 -17.00 -3.36 -20.79
CA ALA A 238 -17.99 -4.13 -20.04
C ALA A 238 -17.43 -4.62 -18.69
N MET A 239 -16.14 -4.97 -18.59
CA MET A 239 -15.49 -5.32 -17.32
C MET A 239 -15.48 -4.15 -16.32
N ALA A 240 -15.39 -2.91 -16.83
CA ALA A 240 -15.52 -1.70 -16.02
C ALA A 240 -16.97 -1.25 -15.79
N GLY A 241 -17.96 -2.01 -16.27
CA GLY A 241 -19.39 -1.68 -16.16
C GLY A 241 -19.88 -0.63 -17.16
N ILE A 242 -19.13 -0.41 -18.25
CA ILE A 242 -19.47 0.54 -19.33
C ILE A 242 -19.98 -0.27 -20.53
N TYR A 243 -21.27 -0.14 -20.83
CA TYR A 243 -21.93 -0.87 -21.92
C TYR A 243 -22.14 -0.04 -23.18
N GLU A 244 -21.82 1.26 -23.13
CA GLU A 244 -21.84 2.14 -24.29
C GLU A 244 -20.46 2.13 -24.96
N LEU A 245 -20.40 1.64 -26.20
CA LEU A 245 -19.17 1.66 -26.98
C LEU A 245 -18.99 3.02 -27.67
N PRO A 246 -17.87 3.73 -27.45
CA PRO A 246 -17.62 5.01 -28.12
C PRO A 246 -17.42 4.84 -29.63
N LYS A 247 -17.35 5.95 -30.37
CA LYS A 247 -16.88 5.90 -31.77
C LYS A 247 -15.38 5.59 -31.80
N PRO A 248 -14.89 4.78 -32.75
CA PRO A 248 -13.46 4.51 -32.89
C PRO A 248 -12.70 5.81 -33.17
N ASP A 249 -11.56 5.99 -32.51
CA ASP A 249 -10.65 7.11 -32.71
C ASP A 249 -9.57 6.83 -33.77
N LEU A 250 -9.39 5.55 -34.13
CA LEU A 250 -8.42 5.10 -35.12
C LEU A 250 -9.11 4.35 -36.27
N LYS A 251 -9.77 5.09 -37.18
CA LYS A 251 -10.55 4.51 -38.30
C LYS A 251 -11.55 3.44 -37.81
N ASP A 252 -11.15 2.16 -37.85
CA ASP A 252 -11.97 1.00 -37.43
C ASP A 252 -11.49 0.35 -36.11
N ARG A 253 -10.50 0.94 -35.43
CA ARG A 253 -9.91 0.46 -34.17
C ARG A 253 -10.03 1.50 -33.06
N TYR A 254 -9.82 1.04 -31.84
CA TYR A 254 -9.91 1.82 -30.61
C TYR A 254 -8.53 1.92 -29.97
N SER A 255 -8.04 3.12 -29.69
CA SER A 255 -6.80 3.27 -28.92
C SER A 255 -7.02 2.95 -27.44
N GLY A 256 -5.98 2.50 -26.74
CA GLY A 256 -6.09 2.32 -25.29
C GLY A 256 -6.33 3.62 -24.52
N LYS A 257 -5.90 4.78 -25.05
CA LYS A 257 -6.23 6.10 -24.50
C LYS A 257 -7.73 6.41 -24.60
N LEU A 258 -8.40 5.99 -25.68
CA LEU A 258 -9.86 6.11 -25.81
C LEU A 258 -10.59 5.28 -24.74
N ILE A 259 -10.11 4.05 -24.48
CA ILE A 259 -10.66 3.17 -23.43
C ILE A 259 -10.48 3.82 -22.05
N ILE A 260 -9.28 4.31 -21.73
CA ILE A 260 -9.03 5.06 -20.47
C ILE A 260 -9.96 6.26 -20.35
N SER A 261 -10.16 6.99 -21.45
CA SER A 261 -11.01 8.19 -21.44
C SER A 261 -12.46 7.90 -21.06
N GLN A 262 -12.98 6.69 -21.31
CA GLN A 262 -14.32 6.31 -20.88
C GLN A 262 -14.44 6.12 -19.36
N LEU A 263 -13.32 5.85 -18.67
CA LEU A 263 -13.29 5.71 -17.21
C LEU A 263 -13.21 7.06 -16.49
N LEU A 264 -12.81 8.13 -17.18
CA LEU A 264 -12.58 9.43 -16.59
C LEU A 264 -13.91 10.22 -16.48
N PRO A 265 -14.10 11.01 -15.41
CA PRO A 265 -15.23 11.92 -15.33
C PRO A 265 -15.26 12.90 -16.51
N LYS A 266 -16.47 13.16 -17.02
CA LYS A 266 -16.70 14.17 -18.06
C LYS A 266 -16.24 15.54 -17.53
N ASN A 267 -15.56 16.32 -18.37
CA ASN A 267 -15.00 17.65 -18.05
C ASN A 267 -13.74 17.64 -17.15
N LEU A 268 -13.12 16.48 -16.88
CA LEU A 268 -11.87 16.45 -16.13
C LEU A 268 -10.75 17.09 -16.96
N ASN A 269 -10.13 18.12 -16.42
CA ASN A 269 -9.00 18.81 -17.02
C ASN A 269 -7.80 18.72 -16.05
N LEU A 270 -6.71 18.08 -16.49
CA LEU A 270 -5.54 17.84 -15.64
C LEU A 270 -4.26 17.78 -16.46
N LYS A 271 -3.21 18.42 -15.94
CA LYS A 271 -1.86 18.36 -16.49
C LYS A 271 -0.90 17.89 -15.40
N VAL A 272 -0.20 16.77 -15.62
CA VAL A 272 0.72 16.17 -14.62
C VAL A 272 2.06 15.85 -15.26
N GLU A 273 3.16 16.27 -14.63
CA GLU A 273 4.51 15.86 -15.02
C GLU A 273 4.75 14.36 -14.76
N SER A 274 5.10 13.64 -15.82
CA SER A 274 5.49 12.24 -15.82
C SER A 274 7.00 12.08 -15.97
N LYS A 275 7.56 11.07 -15.29
CA LYS A 275 8.98 10.72 -15.41
C LYS A 275 9.31 9.93 -16.68
N ILE A 276 8.28 9.54 -17.44
CA ILE A 276 8.43 8.71 -18.64
C ILE A 276 8.01 9.54 -19.83
N GLY A 277 8.96 9.84 -20.73
CA GLY A 277 8.69 10.50 -22.00
C GLY A 277 8.29 9.53 -23.11
N LYS A 278 7.97 10.08 -24.30
CA LYS A 278 8.01 9.29 -25.55
C LYS A 278 9.40 8.66 -25.70
N LYS A 279 9.51 7.51 -26.40
CA LYS A 279 10.78 6.79 -26.67
C LYS A 279 11.96 7.77 -26.86
N GLY A 280 12.88 7.83 -25.89
CA GLY A 280 14.06 8.71 -25.89
C GLY A 280 13.95 10.06 -25.17
N SER A 281 12.78 10.47 -24.68
CA SER A 281 12.60 11.69 -23.86
C SER A 281 12.51 11.36 -22.37
N SER A 282 13.16 12.18 -21.54
CA SER A 282 13.23 12.01 -20.08
C SER A 282 12.02 12.58 -19.33
N LYS A 283 11.16 13.36 -20.01
CA LYS A 283 9.94 13.94 -19.42
C LYS A 283 8.81 13.93 -20.43
N SER A 284 7.62 13.48 -20.01
CA SER A 284 6.37 13.82 -20.68
C SER A 284 5.41 14.48 -19.71
N THR A 285 4.34 15.00 -20.27
CA THR A 285 3.21 15.48 -19.50
C THR A 285 2.01 14.63 -19.85
N ILE A 286 1.28 14.21 -18.83
CA ILE A 286 -0.03 13.64 -19.02
C ILE A 286 -1.01 14.79 -19.08
N GLU A 287 -1.74 14.85 -20.18
CA GLU A 287 -2.72 15.87 -20.44
C GLU A 287 -4.08 15.22 -20.64
N ILE A 288 -4.99 15.51 -19.71
CA ILE A 288 -6.39 15.13 -19.77
C ILE A 288 -7.17 16.41 -20.04
N LYS A 289 -7.96 16.41 -21.11
CA LYS A 289 -8.87 17.51 -21.46
C LYS A 289 -10.28 17.01 -21.65
N ASP A 290 -11.22 17.64 -20.95
CA ASP A 290 -12.64 17.28 -20.96
C ASP A 290 -12.92 15.78 -20.79
N GLY A 291 -12.19 15.14 -19.88
CA GLY A 291 -12.30 13.70 -19.62
C GLY A 291 -11.61 12.80 -20.67
N LYS A 292 -10.84 13.37 -21.61
CA LYS A 292 -10.11 12.61 -22.63
C LYS A 292 -8.61 12.66 -22.37
N LEU A 293 -7.97 11.48 -22.36
CA LEU A 293 -6.52 11.36 -22.27
C LEU A 293 -5.90 11.67 -23.63
N ILE A 294 -5.32 12.87 -23.77
CA ILE A 294 -4.72 13.35 -25.02
C ILE A 294 -3.29 12.81 -25.17
N SER A 295 -2.47 12.96 -24.13
CA SER A 295 -1.05 12.62 -24.18
C SER A 295 -0.52 12.09 -22.84
N GLY A 296 0.64 11.45 -22.90
CA GLY A 296 1.33 10.84 -21.75
C GLY A 296 0.96 9.38 -21.50
N TYR A 297 1.72 8.76 -20.59
CA TYR A 297 1.59 7.36 -20.21
C TYR A 297 1.31 7.24 -18.71
N PHE A 298 0.44 6.30 -18.32
CA PHE A 298 0.16 6.07 -16.91
C PHE A 298 1.32 5.35 -16.23
N GLU A 299 1.80 5.95 -15.14
CA GLU A 299 2.79 5.46 -14.20
C GLU A 299 2.24 5.61 -12.78
N LYS A 300 2.92 5.05 -11.78
CA LYS A 300 2.46 5.14 -10.39
C LYS A 300 2.14 6.58 -9.96
N LYS A 301 3.05 7.53 -10.22
CA LYS A 301 2.89 8.92 -9.80
C LYS A 301 1.67 9.57 -10.46
N SER A 302 1.46 9.33 -11.75
CA SER A 302 0.39 9.97 -12.49
C SER A 302 -0.98 9.37 -12.21
N LEU A 303 -1.08 8.05 -12.03
CA LEU A 303 -2.33 7.41 -11.58
C LEU A 303 -2.77 7.96 -10.23
N HIS A 304 -1.85 8.11 -9.28
CA HIS A 304 -2.16 8.72 -7.98
C HIS A 304 -2.66 10.16 -8.14
N ALA A 305 -2.01 10.97 -8.99
CA ALA A 305 -2.44 12.35 -9.23
C ALA A 305 -3.83 12.46 -9.88
N VAL A 306 -4.17 11.54 -10.81
CA VAL A 306 -5.51 11.46 -11.42
C VAL A 306 -6.54 11.08 -10.37
N ILE A 307 -6.27 10.07 -9.54
CA ILE A 307 -7.18 9.66 -8.45
C ILE A 307 -7.39 10.80 -7.46
N GLU A 308 -6.32 11.49 -7.05
CA GLU A 308 -6.39 12.66 -6.18
C GLU A 308 -7.26 13.78 -6.76
N ALA A 309 -7.15 14.05 -8.08
CA ALA A 309 -7.98 15.03 -8.75
C ALA A 309 -9.47 14.60 -8.82
N ILE A 310 -9.74 13.32 -9.09
CA ILE A 310 -11.11 12.80 -9.13
C ILE A 310 -11.76 12.89 -7.76
N VAL A 311 -11.06 12.49 -6.69
CA VAL A 311 -11.57 12.61 -5.32
C VAL A 311 -11.92 14.06 -4.99
N LEU A 312 -11.04 15.01 -5.33
CA LEU A 312 -11.21 16.41 -4.99
C LEU A 312 -12.38 17.07 -5.73
N TYR A 313 -12.50 16.84 -7.04
CA TYR A 313 -13.46 17.56 -7.88
C TYR A 313 -14.78 16.83 -8.11
N TYR A 314 -14.79 15.49 -8.03
CA TYR A 314 -15.94 14.64 -8.36
C TYR A 314 -16.39 13.75 -7.20
N GLY A 315 -15.58 13.61 -6.15
CA GLY A 315 -15.91 12.86 -4.94
C GLY A 315 -15.41 11.42 -4.93
N ASN A 316 -15.59 10.76 -3.79
CA ASN A 316 -15.04 9.44 -3.50
C ASN A 316 -15.69 8.32 -4.33
N GLU A 317 -16.98 8.43 -4.66
CA GLU A 317 -17.70 7.42 -5.43
C GLU A 317 -17.18 7.32 -6.87
N GLU A 318 -16.97 8.47 -7.53
CA GLU A 318 -16.38 8.52 -8.87
C GLU A 318 -14.93 8.04 -8.88
N ALA A 319 -14.16 8.38 -7.83
CA ALA A 319 -12.80 7.85 -7.66
C ALA A 319 -12.80 6.33 -7.51
N LYS A 320 -13.76 5.77 -6.75
CA LYS A 320 -13.94 4.33 -6.60
C LYS A 320 -14.29 3.65 -7.92
N LYS A 321 -15.20 4.22 -8.72
CA LYS A 321 -15.53 3.71 -10.07
C LYS A 321 -14.29 3.69 -10.96
N PHE A 322 -13.51 4.78 -10.96
CA PHE A 322 -12.27 4.86 -11.72
C PHE A 322 -11.24 3.81 -11.28
N VAL A 323 -10.97 3.68 -9.97
CA VAL A 323 -9.99 2.72 -9.42
C VAL A 323 -10.38 1.28 -9.74
N ASP A 324 -11.65 0.91 -9.55
CA ASP A 324 -12.15 -0.43 -9.88
C ASP A 324 -12.04 -0.70 -11.39
N GLY A 325 -12.48 0.26 -12.22
CA GLY A 325 -12.48 0.11 -13.68
C GLY A 325 -11.08 0.00 -14.26
N ILE A 326 -10.16 0.89 -13.86
CA ILE A 326 -8.79 0.85 -14.36
C ILE A 326 -8.05 -0.39 -13.88
N ALA A 327 -8.27 -0.86 -12.65
CA ALA A 327 -7.62 -2.07 -12.15
C ALA A 327 -8.04 -3.32 -12.95
N LYS A 328 -9.34 -3.48 -13.21
CA LYS A 328 -9.88 -4.59 -14.00
C LYS A 328 -9.36 -4.58 -15.44
N ILE A 329 -9.46 -3.43 -16.12
CA ILE A 329 -8.99 -3.29 -17.51
C ILE A 329 -7.47 -3.50 -17.58
N ALA A 330 -6.70 -2.89 -16.67
CA ALA A 330 -5.26 -3.07 -16.64
C ALA A 330 -4.85 -4.53 -16.42
N GLY A 331 -5.55 -5.24 -15.52
CA GLY A 331 -5.35 -6.66 -15.26
C GLY A 331 -5.63 -7.54 -16.49
N GLU A 332 -6.65 -7.22 -17.27
CA GLU A 332 -6.94 -7.92 -18.52
C GLU A 332 -5.91 -7.59 -19.62
N VAL A 333 -5.52 -6.32 -19.75
CA VAL A 333 -4.51 -5.88 -20.74
C VAL A 333 -3.17 -6.56 -20.49
N ILE A 334 -2.69 -6.62 -19.25
CA ILE A 334 -1.43 -7.31 -18.95
C ILE A 334 -1.54 -8.82 -19.20
N THR A 335 -2.70 -9.42 -18.92
CA THR A 335 -2.96 -10.84 -19.22
C THR A 335 -2.86 -11.13 -20.72
N ARG A 336 -3.45 -10.25 -21.56
CA ARG A 336 -3.41 -10.40 -23.04
C ARG A 336 -2.01 -10.19 -23.61
N ASN A 337 -1.32 -9.16 -23.16
CA ASN A 337 0.00 -8.83 -23.69
C ASN A 337 1.08 -9.78 -23.18
N GLY A 338 0.92 -10.30 -21.96
CA GLY A 338 1.93 -11.05 -21.24
C GLY A 338 3.09 -10.16 -20.78
N MET A 339 3.45 -10.27 -19.51
CA MET A 339 4.65 -9.64 -18.97
C MET A 339 5.50 -10.69 -18.25
N SER A 340 6.80 -10.71 -18.54
CA SER A 340 7.73 -11.65 -17.92
C SER A 340 9.13 -11.07 -17.97
N VAL A 341 9.89 -11.24 -16.89
CA VAL A 341 11.29 -10.80 -16.78
C VAL A 341 12.16 -12.04 -16.58
N GLY A 342 13.19 -12.18 -17.40
CA GLY A 342 14.18 -13.25 -17.31
C GLY A 342 15.61 -12.72 -17.19
N ILE A 343 16.57 -13.64 -17.14
CA ILE A 343 18.00 -13.29 -17.04
C ILE A 343 18.46 -12.46 -18.25
N ARG A 344 17.86 -12.68 -19.42
CA ARG A 344 18.15 -11.94 -20.66
C ARG A 344 17.88 -10.44 -20.53
N ASP A 345 16.85 -10.05 -19.78
CA ASP A 345 16.52 -8.64 -19.55
C ASP A 345 17.59 -7.92 -18.70
N TYR A 346 18.46 -8.68 -18.06
CA TYR A 346 19.59 -8.17 -17.28
C TYR A 346 20.94 -8.42 -17.97
N THR A 347 20.96 -9.05 -19.13
CA THR A 347 22.21 -9.41 -19.83
C THR A 347 22.67 -8.25 -20.70
N ILE A 348 23.81 -7.67 -20.33
CA ILE A 348 24.42 -6.51 -20.98
C ILE A 348 25.38 -6.89 -22.09
N SER A 349 25.56 -6.01 -23.06
CA SER A 349 26.52 -6.16 -24.15
C SER A 349 27.97 -6.08 -23.65
N GLU A 350 28.92 -6.55 -24.45
CA GLU A 350 30.34 -6.41 -24.15
C GLU A 350 30.80 -4.95 -24.13
N GLU A 351 30.14 -4.06 -24.89
CA GLU A 351 30.42 -2.63 -24.85
C GLU A 351 29.93 -2.01 -23.53
N GLY A 352 28.70 -2.35 -23.11
CA GLY A 352 28.16 -1.95 -21.82
C GLY A 352 29.04 -2.41 -20.65
N LYS A 353 29.54 -3.67 -20.69
CA LYS A 353 30.49 -4.19 -19.70
C LYS A 353 31.78 -3.39 -19.63
N LYS A 354 32.34 -3.00 -20.77
CA LYS A 354 33.56 -2.17 -20.82
C LYS A 354 33.32 -0.80 -20.20
N LYS A 355 32.24 -0.11 -20.59
CA LYS A 355 31.87 1.20 -20.01
C LYS A 355 31.68 1.13 -18.49
N ILE A 356 30.97 0.11 -18.00
CA ILE A 356 30.76 -0.09 -16.56
C ILE A 356 32.08 -0.34 -15.84
N LYS A 357 32.96 -1.16 -16.43
CA LYS A 357 34.30 -1.43 -15.88
C LYS A 357 35.13 -0.14 -15.80
N GLU A 358 35.11 0.70 -16.84
CA GLU A 358 35.80 1.99 -16.84
C GLU A 358 35.26 2.93 -15.75
N ILE A 359 33.94 3.02 -15.56
CA ILE A 359 33.33 3.82 -14.49
C ILE A 359 33.81 3.35 -13.12
N VAL A 360 33.80 2.02 -12.89
CA VAL A 360 34.24 1.43 -11.62
C VAL A 360 35.73 1.70 -11.37
N GLU A 361 36.59 1.47 -12.36
CA GLU A 361 38.04 1.71 -12.24
C GLU A 361 38.37 3.18 -12.02
N ASN A 362 37.66 4.10 -12.68
CA ASN A 362 37.87 5.53 -12.50
C ASN A 362 37.47 5.99 -11.09
N ALA A 363 36.38 5.47 -10.55
CA ALA A 363 35.96 5.77 -9.18
C ALA A 363 36.97 5.23 -8.14
N GLU A 364 37.53 4.04 -8.36
CA GLU A 364 38.59 3.50 -7.49
C GLU A 364 39.86 4.35 -7.55
N LYS A 365 40.32 4.73 -8.75
CA LYS A 365 41.47 5.64 -8.92
C LYS A 365 41.24 6.98 -8.24
N GLN A 366 40.04 7.53 -8.31
CA GLN A 366 39.70 8.79 -7.64
C GLN A 366 39.78 8.65 -6.12
N VAL A 367 39.33 7.52 -5.56
CA VAL A 367 39.51 7.22 -4.12
C VAL A 367 40.99 7.08 -3.76
N ASP A 368 41.79 6.43 -4.60
CA ASP A 368 43.24 6.34 -4.39
C ASP A 368 43.91 7.73 -4.40
N VAL A 369 43.46 8.65 -5.26
CA VAL A 369 43.89 10.05 -5.24
C VAL A 369 43.55 10.72 -3.91
N TYR A 370 42.34 10.54 -3.38
CA TYR A 370 41.98 11.08 -2.07
C TYR A 370 42.82 10.46 -0.94
N ILE A 371 43.14 9.17 -1.02
CA ILE A 371 44.02 8.50 -0.06
C ILE A 371 45.43 9.09 -0.13
N MET A 372 45.98 9.34 -1.32
CA MET A 372 47.28 10.00 -1.49
C MET A 372 47.28 11.42 -0.93
N GLN A 373 46.24 12.21 -1.21
CA GLN A 373 46.08 13.56 -0.65
C GLN A 373 45.99 13.53 0.88
N TYR A 374 45.29 12.55 1.44
CA TYR A 374 45.21 12.35 2.89
C TYR A 374 46.56 11.99 3.50
N GLN A 375 47.33 11.10 2.86
CA GLN A 375 48.66 10.71 3.31
C GLN A 375 49.65 11.89 3.24
N ASN A 376 49.56 12.70 2.18
CA ASN A 376 50.38 13.90 1.99
C ASN A 376 49.87 15.13 2.76
N LYS A 377 48.78 15.01 3.52
CA LYS A 377 48.11 16.10 4.25
C LYS A 377 47.69 17.30 3.37
N THR A 378 47.49 17.07 2.08
CA THR A 378 47.01 18.07 1.11
C THR A 378 45.50 18.02 0.90
N LEU A 379 44.81 17.05 1.52
CA LEU A 379 43.36 16.94 1.43
C LEU A 379 42.67 18.13 2.12
N GLU A 380 41.90 18.90 1.37
CA GLU A 380 41.08 19.98 1.91
C GLU A 380 40.00 19.43 2.84
N ARG A 381 39.95 20.02 4.04
CA ARG A 381 39.05 19.63 5.13
C ARG A 381 37.66 20.20 4.90
N GLU A 382 36.64 19.34 4.98
CA GLU A 382 35.25 19.81 4.96
C GLU A 382 34.88 20.48 6.29
N PRO A 383 34.06 21.54 6.27
CA PRO A 383 33.61 22.22 7.49
C PRO A 383 33.01 21.24 8.51
N GLY A 384 33.49 21.29 9.76
CA GLY A 384 32.98 20.45 10.86
C GLY A 384 33.43 18.98 10.86
N LYS A 385 34.15 18.50 9.84
CA LYS A 385 34.65 17.10 9.78
C LYS A 385 36.16 17.05 10.00
N SER A 386 36.69 15.98 10.59
CA SER A 386 38.15 15.74 10.59
C SER A 386 38.68 15.41 9.17
N LEU A 387 39.99 15.46 8.94
CA LEU A 387 40.59 15.04 7.66
C LEU A 387 40.22 13.59 7.30
N LYS A 388 40.18 12.70 8.31
CA LYS A 388 39.80 11.30 8.11
C LYS A 388 38.32 11.15 7.77
N GLU A 389 37.45 11.91 8.42
CA GLU A 389 36.01 11.91 8.10
C GLU A 389 35.73 12.55 6.72
N THR A 390 36.53 13.55 6.33
CA THR A 390 36.46 14.14 4.99
C THR A 390 36.83 13.11 3.92
N LEU A 391 37.91 12.35 4.12
CA LEU A 391 38.28 11.25 3.23
C LEU A 391 37.16 10.21 3.12
N GLU A 392 36.59 9.78 4.25
CA GLU A 392 35.51 8.79 4.25
C GLU A 392 34.25 9.31 3.56
N SER A 393 33.87 10.58 3.78
CA SER A 393 32.73 11.20 3.11
C SER A 393 32.93 11.22 1.60
N LYS A 394 34.05 11.80 1.12
CA LYS A 394 34.37 11.89 -0.30
C LYS A 394 34.44 10.51 -0.96
N ALA A 395 34.97 9.50 -0.27
CA ALA A 395 35.03 8.13 -0.78
C ALA A 395 33.65 7.48 -0.88
N VAL A 396 32.78 7.65 0.12
CA VAL A 396 31.39 7.14 0.08
C VAL A 396 30.59 7.82 -1.02
N ASP A 397 30.71 9.15 -1.16
CA ASP A 397 29.98 9.91 -2.17
C ASP A 397 30.41 9.51 -3.59
N THR A 398 31.72 9.35 -3.82
CA THR A 398 32.27 8.93 -5.12
C THR A 398 31.86 7.49 -5.46
N LEU A 399 32.11 6.54 -4.56
CA LEU A 399 31.81 5.12 -4.81
C LEU A 399 30.32 4.78 -4.75
N GLY A 400 29.52 5.60 -4.08
CA GLY A 400 28.06 5.49 -4.07
C GLY A 400 27.43 6.11 -5.31
N GLY A 401 27.99 7.22 -5.79
CA GLY A 401 27.52 7.98 -6.96
C GLY A 401 27.56 7.19 -8.27
N ILE A 402 28.50 6.24 -8.41
CA ILE A 402 28.63 5.43 -9.63
C ILE A 402 27.35 4.70 -10.02
N ARG A 403 26.45 4.42 -9.06
CA ARG A 403 25.18 3.74 -9.33
C ARG A 403 24.34 4.51 -10.34
N SER A 404 24.33 5.84 -10.25
CA SER A 404 23.58 6.70 -11.17
C SER A 404 24.18 6.72 -12.56
N ASP A 405 25.50 6.63 -12.69
CA ASP A 405 26.17 6.62 -13.99
C ASP A 405 26.07 5.25 -14.66
N ILE A 406 26.21 4.17 -13.89
CA ILE A 406 25.96 2.81 -14.36
C ILE A 406 24.49 2.67 -14.81
N ALA A 407 23.53 3.24 -14.07
CA ALA A 407 22.12 3.19 -14.46
C ALA A 407 21.88 3.80 -15.86
N LYS A 408 22.53 4.92 -16.20
CA LYS A 408 22.44 5.53 -17.54
C LYS A 408 22.98 4.61 -18.62
N VAL A 409 24.16 4.01 -18.38
CA VAL A 409 24.76 3.05 -19.32
C VAL A 409 23.84 1.84 -19.54
N LEU A 410 23.23 1.32 -18.47
CA LEU A 410 22.29 0.21 -18.57
C LEU A 410 21.02 0.57 -19.35
N GLU A 411 20.52 1.79 -19.20
CA GLU A 411 19.36 2.27 -19.96
C GLU A 411 19.65 2.39 -21.46
N GLU A 412 20.84 2.84 -21.82
CA GLU A 412 21.29 2.92 -23.21
C GLU A 412 21.54 1.53 -23.81
N ASP A 413 22.17 0.62 -23.05
CA ASP A 413 22.59 -0.70 -23.53
C ASP A 413 21.44 -1.70 -23.63
N LEU A 414 20.61 -1.80 -22.57
CA LEU A 414 19.48 -2.73 -22.53
C LEU A 414 18.28 -2.21 -23.33
N GLY A 415 18.22 -0.91 -23.58
CA GLY A 415 17.16 -0.24 -24.30
C GLY A 415 15.94 0.12 -23.44
N TYR A 416 15.20 1.12 -23.90
CA TYR A 416 14.02 1.65 -23.20
C TYR A 416 12.81 0.70 -23.17
N ASP A 417 12.76 -0.26 -24.10
CA ASP A 417 11.69 -1.26 -24.20
C ASP A 417 11.98 -2.51 -23.33
N ASN A 418 13.14 -2.55 -22.65
CA ASN A 418 13.49 -3.64 -21.74
C ASN A 418 12.53 -3.70 -20.54
N LYS A 419 11.97 -4.87 -20.28
CA LYS A 419 10.91 -5.05 -19.28
C LYS A 419 11.37 -4.74 -17.85
N ALA A 420 12.61 -5.10 -17.50
CA ALA A 420 13.15 -4.80 -16.16
C ALA A 420 13.31 -3.30 -15.93
N ILE A 421 13.71 -2.55 -16.97
CA ILE A 421 13.83 -1.09 -16.93
C ILE A 421 12.45 -0.44 -16.87
N VAL A 422 11.52 -0.87 -17.73
CA VAL A 422 10.15 -0.33 -17.79
C VAL A 422 9.47 -0.48 -16.43
N ILE A 423 9.47 -1.68 -15.84
CA ILE A 423 8.83 -1.96 -14.54
C ILE A 423 9.41 -1.07 -13.42
N GLY A 424 10.73 -0.88 -13.40
CA GLY A 424 11.42 -0.02 -12.45
C GLY A 424 11.12 1.48 -12.64
N LYS A 425 10.96 1.93 -13.89
CA LYS A 425 10.65 3.34 -14.21
C LYS A 425 9.21 3.71 -13.92
N ILE A 426 8.24 2.87 -14.33
CA ILE A 426 6.80 3.12 -14.10
C ILE A 426 6.43 3.01 -12.60
N GLY A 427 7.32 2.44 -11.79
CA GLY A 427 7.14 2.28 -10.36
C GLY A 427 6.20 1.13 -9.97
N ALA A 428 6.05 0.12 -10.85
CA ALA A 428 5.25 -1.05 -10.58
C ALA A 428 5.90 -1.93 -9.51
N ARG A 429 7.18 -2.28 -9.68
CA ARG A 429 7.96 -3.03 -8.69
C ARG A 429 9.46 -2.78 -8.82
N GLY A 430 10.15 -2.66 -7.70
CA GLY A 430 11.58 -2.35 -7.69
C GLY A 430 11.89 -0.95 -8.22
N SER A 431 13.16 -0.69 -8.46
CA SER A 431 13.69 0.58 -8.96
C SER A 431 14.84 0.33 -9.93
N ILE A 432 15.27 1.36 -10.65
CA ILE A 432 16.46 1.27 -11.52
C ILE A 432 17.72 0.84 -10.75
N ILE A 433 17.77 1.11 -9.44
CA ILE A 433 18.87 0.67 -8.56
C ILE A 433 18.93 -0.85 -8.50
N ASN A 434 17.79 -1.55 -8.52
CA ASN A 434 17.78 -3.01 -8.53
C ASN A 434 18.41 -3.57 -9.80
N VAL A 435 18.03 -3.03 -10.97
CA VAL A 435 18.64 -3.39 -12.27
C VAL A 435 20.15 -3.09 -12.25
N THR A 436 20.54 -1.95 -11.69
CA THR A 436 21.94 -1.53 -11.52
C THR A 436 22.75 -2.53 -10.70
N GLN A 437 22.18 -3.07 -9.61
CA GLN A 437 22.86 -4.08 -8.80
C GLN A 437 22.88 -5.47 -9.43
N MET A 438 21.88 -5.80 -10.25
CA MET A 438 21.81 -7.09 -10.95
C MET A 438 22.85 -7.18 -12.06
N SER A 439 22.96 -6.15 -12.91
CA SER A 439 23.76 -6.18 -14.14
C SER A 439 25.02 -5.33 -14.11
N GLY A 440 25.05 -4.31 -13.25
CA GLY A 440 26.12 -3.32 -13.20
C GLY A 440 27.14 -3.60 -12.11
N ALA A 441 26.93 -3.01 -10.93
CA ALA A 441 27.73 -3.22 -9.73
C ALA A 441 26.88 -3.03 -8.47
N ILE A 442 27.14 -3.82 -7.43
CA ILE A 442 26.48 -3.61 -6.12
C ILE A 442 26.95 -2.29 -5.48
N ALA A 443 28.19 -1.86 -5.75
CA ALA A 443 28.84 -0.66 -5.23
C ALA A 443 29.08 -0.67 -3.70
N GLN A 444 29.38 0.49 -3.13
CA GLN A 444 29.86 0.62 -1.75
C GLN A 444 28.86 0.10 -0.71
N GLN A 445 29.33 -0.79 0.17
CA GLN A 445 28.61 -1.21 1.38
C GLN A 445 28.94 -0.32 2.57
N VAL A 446 27.92 0.01 3.35
CA VAL A 446 28.03 0.95 4.46
C VAL A 446 27.46 0.27 5.69
N VAL A 447 28.20 0.34 6.81
CA VAL A 447 27.76 -0.16 8.11
C VAL A 447 27.83 0.97 9.12
N ARG A 448 26.69 1.32 9.75
CA ARG A 448 26.57 2.50 10.64
C ARG A 448 27.10 3.78 10.00
N GLU A 449 26.65 4.07 8.77
CA GLU A 449 26.99 5.29 8.01
C GLU A 449 28.48 5.45 7.66
N LYS A 450 29.30 4.41 7.85
CA LYS A 450 30.72 4.41 7.50
C LYS A 450 31.06 3.21 6.63
N ARG A 451 32.10 3.34 5.81
CA ARG A 451 32.69 2.19 5.12
C ARG A 451 33.18 1.16 6.15
N LEU A 452 33.33 -0.08 5.70
CA LEU A 452 33.76 -1.15 6.58
C LEU A 452 35.16 -0.85 7.14
N HIS A 453 35.27 -0.84 8.46
CA HIS A 453 36.53 -0.51 9.15
C HIS A 453 36.81 -1.37 10.37
N ARG A 454 35.80 -2.09 10.87
CA ARG A 454 35.91 -2.99 12.02
C ARG A 454 36.11 -4.42 11.52
N GLY A 455 36.94 -5.16 12.24
CA GLY A 455 37.36 -6.50 11.89
C GLY A 455 38.56 -6.89 12.76
N TYR A 456 39.67 -7.23 12.12
CA TYR A 456 40.94 -7.52 12.78
C TYR A 456 41.69 -6.22 13.16
N VAL A 457 42.81 -6.37 13.88
CA VAL A 457 43.66 -5.25 14.30
C VAL A 457 44.11 -4.43 13.09
N ASN A 458 43.61 -3.18 13.00
CA ASN A 458 43.86 -2.23 11.91
C ASN A 458 43.48 -2.69 10.49
N ARG A 459 42.66 -3.72 10.31
CA ARG A 459 42.24 -4.21 8.97
C ARG A 459 40.86 -4.85 9.01
N THR A 460 40.14 -4.82 7.91
CA THR A 460 38.79 -5.42 7.82
C THR A 460 38.83 -6.94 7.82
N MET A 461 39.74 -7.54 7.03
CA MET A 461 39.95 -8.99 6.95
C MET A 461 41.44 -9.33 6.99
N SER A 462 41.77 -10.59 7.29
CA SER A 462 43.14 -11.12 7.27
C SER A 462 43.83 -11.02 5.91
N HIS A 463 43.05 -10.91 4.84
CA HIS A 463 43.50 -10.86 3.45
C HIS A 463 44.01 -9.48 3.03
N PHE A 464 43.71 -8.43 3.82
CA PHE A 464 44.15 -7.07 3.56
C PHE A 464 45.34 -6.67 4.45
N LYS A 465 46.13 -5.73 3.96
CA LYS A 465 47.24 -5.15 4.74
C LYS A 465 46.69 -4.32 5.91
N PRO A 466 47.41 -4.21 7.04
CA PRO A 466 47.07 -3.26 8.09
C PRO A 466 46.99 -1.83 7.54
N LYS A 467 45.96 -1.09 7.97
CA LYS A 467 45.66 0.30 7.60
C LYS A 467 45.33 0.52 6.11
N ASP A 468 44.97 -0.54 5.38
CA ASP A 468 44.48 -0.39 4.01
C ASP A 468 43.18 0.46 3.99
N LEU A 469 43.19 1.51 3.17
CA LEU A 469 42.09 2.47 2.99
C LEU A 469 41.45 2.37 1.60
N SER A 470 41.95 1.46 0.75
CA SER A 470 41.44 1.23 -0.61
C SER A 470 39.95 0.90 -0.60
N ALA A 471 39.28 1.15 -1.73
CA ALA A 471 37.85 0.90 -1.89
C ALA A 471 37.49 -0.55 -1.55
N VAL A 472 38.23 -1.53 -2.11
CA VAL A 472 37.98 -2.96 -1.92
C VAL A 472 38.15 -3.38 -0.46
N ALA A 473 39.24 -2.96 0.20
CA ALA A 473 39.48 -3.28 1.61
C ALA A 473 38.39 -2.71 2.54
N ARG A 474 37.66 -1.70 2.07
CA ARG A 474 36.63 -0.96 2.82
C ARG A 474 35.21 -1.30 2.38
N GLY A 475 35.00 -2.40 1.67
CA GLY A 475 33.66 -2.92 1.38
C GLY A 475 33.03 -2.41 0.08
N PHE A 476 33.84 -1.91 -0.85
CA PHE A 476 33.38 -1.68 -2.20
C PHE A 476 33.26 -3.00 -2.97
N ILE A 477 32.11 -3.20 -3.62
CA ILE A 477 31.79 -4.41 -4.37
C ILE A 477 31.69 -4.05 -5.85
N ARG A 478 32.63 -4.58 -6.65
CA ARG A 478 32.71 -4.36 -8.09
C ARG A 478 31.74 -5.25 -8.84
N SER A 479 31.54 -6.46 -8.31
CA SER A 479 30.69 -7.47 -8.91
C SER A 479 29.20 -7.12 -8.81
N ASN A 480 28.41 -7.83 -9.60
CA ASN A 480 26.95 -7.75 -9.61
C ASN A 480 26.35 -9.14 -9.35
N PHE A 481 25.03 -9.20 -9.17
CA PHE A 481 24.38 -10.46 -8.81
C PHE A 481 24.38 -11.51 -9.95
N ILE A 482 24.44 -11.10 -11.22
CA ILE A 482 24.49 -12.03 -12.36
C ILE A 482 25.82 -12.76 -12.43
N ASN A 483 26.93 -12.01 -12.32
CA ASN A 483 28.27 -12.58 -12.41
C ASN A 483 28.68 -13.28 -11.12
N GLY A 484 27.96 -13.03 -10.02
CA GLY A 484 28.25 -13.56 -8.70
C GLY A 484 29.29 -12.74 -7.94
N LEU A 485 29.32 -12.96 -6.62
CA LEU A 485 30.21 -12.26 -5.70
C LEU A 485 31.38 -13.15 -5.33
N ASN A 486 32.59 -12.58 -5.26
CA ASN A 486 33.71 -13.30 -4.68
C ASN A 486 33.53 -13.44 -3.15
N PRO A 487 34.26 -14.33 -2.46
CA PRO A 487 34.06 -14.58 -1.03
C PRO A 487 34.21 -13.34 -0.14
N ILE A 488 35.10 -12.41 -0.49
CA ILE A 488 35.34 -11.17 0.27
C ILE A 488 34.14 -10.22 0.09
N GLU A 489 33.71 -10.00 -1.16
CA GLU A 489 32.54 -9.19 -1.49
C GLU A 489 31.26 -9.75 -0.86
N TYR A 490 31.07 -11.08 -0.92
CA TYR A 490 29.94 -11.75 -0.29
C TYR A 490 29.91 -11.52 1.22
N PHE A 491 31.07 -11.62 1.88
CA PHE A 491 31.16 -11.38 3.33
C PHE A 491 30.85 -9.92 3.68
N PHE A 492 31.36 -8.96 2.92
CA PHE A 492 31.06 -7.53 3.11
C PHE A 492 29.60 -7.19 2.85
N GLN A 493 28.99 -7.77 1.80
CA GLN A 493 27.56 -7.66 1.53
C GLN A 493 26.73 -8.20 2.69
N SER A 494 27.14 -9.35 3.24
CA SER A 494 26.46 -10.01 4.36
C SER A 494 26.48 -9.16 5.63
N MET A 495 27.54 -8.40 5.90
CA MET A 495 27.58 -7.48 7.04
C MET A 495 26.53 -6.38 6.94
N SER A 496 26.42 -5.75 5.77
CA SER A 496 25.44 -4.71 5.48
C SER A 496 24.00 -5.26 5.56
N ALA A 497 23.76 -6.42 4.95
CA ALA A 497 22.47 -7.10 5.03
C ALA A 497 22.08 -7.46 6.48
N ARG A 498 23.03 -7.93 7.29
CA ARG A 498 22.79 -8.25 8.70
C ARG A 498 22.40 -7.02 9.50
N GLU A 499 23.06 -5.88 9.28
CA GLU A 499 22.68 -4.63 9.93
C GLU A 499 21.24 -4.23 9.57
N SER A 500 20.86 -4.33 8.30
CA SER A 500 19.49 -4.03 7.85
C SER A 500 18.44 -4.89 8.56
N ILE A 501 18.67 -6.20 8.64
CA ILE A 501 17.75 -7.14 9.33
C ILE A 501 17.65 -6.82 10.83
N VAL A 502 18.79 -6.60 11.48
CA VAL A 502 18.84 -6.27 12.92
C VAL A 502 18.15 -4.93 13.20
N ASN A 503 18.39 -3.92 12.36
CA ASN A 503 17.76 -2.61 12.49
C ASN A 503 16.25 -2.70 12.32
N THR A 504 15.75 -3.50 11.39
CA THR A 504 14.31 -3.76 11.23
C THR A 504 13.72 -4.34 12.52
N ALA A 505 14.34 -5.37 13.10
CA ALA A 505 13.86 -5.98 14.35
C ALA A 505 13.84 -5.00 15.54
N ILE A 506 14.89 -4.20 15.72
CA ILE A 506 14.99 -3.21 16.80
C ILE A 506 13.97 -2.07 16.61
N ARG A 507 13.82 -1.60 15.37
CA ARG A 507 12.90 -0.50 15.04
C ARG A 507 11.46 -0.90 15.31
N THR A 508 11.04 -2.12 14.99
CA THR A 508 9.67 -2.61 15.22
C THR A 508 9.24 -2.52 16.69
N ALA A 509 10.10 -2.93 17.62
CA ALA A 509 9.77 -2.85 19.05
C ALA A 509 9.68 -1.40 19.55
N ARG A 510 10.60 -0.54 19.13
CA ARG A 510 10.64 0.88 19.54
C ARG A 510 9.51 1.69 18.93
N SER A 511 9.22 1.49 17.65
CA SER A 511 8.17 2.23 16.93
C SER A 511 6.79 1.93 17.50
N GLY A 512 6.47 0.66 17.76
CA GLY A 512 5.19 0.29 18.37
C GLY A 512 5.01 0.85 19.80
N TYR A 513 6.08 0.86 20.59
CA TYR A 513 6.03 1.48 21.92
C TYR A 513 5.85 3.01 21.85
N MET A 514 6.56 3.67 20.94
CA MET A 514 6.44 5.11 20.72
C MET A 514 5.04 5.49 20.22
N GLN A 515 4.50 4.74 19.24
CA GLN A 515 3.15 4.93 18.72
C GLN A 515 2.12 4.86 19.85
N ARG A 516 2.21 3.84 20.73
CA ARG A 516 1.30 3.72 21.87
C ARG A 516 1.42 4.89 22.84
N ARG A 517 2.65 5.36 23.13
CA ARG A 517 2.86 6.51 24.01
C ARG A 517 2.24 7.78 23.42
N MET A 518 2.41 8.00 22.12
CA MET A 518 1.82 9.14 21.43
C MET A 518 0.29 9.06 21.43
N MET A 519 -0.29 7.90 21.09
CA MET A 519 -1.73 7.72 21.13
C MET A 519 -2.31 7.97 22.52
N ASN A 520 -1.71 7.40 23.57
CA ASN A 520 -2.17 7.64 24.94
C ASN A 520 -2.04 9.10 25.39
N ALA A 521 -1.09 9.87 24.83
CA ALA A 521 -0.89 11.27 25.18
C ALA A 521 -1.82 12.21 24.40
N LEU A 522 -2.28 11.81 23.22
CA LEU A 522 -3.03 12.66 22.28
C LEU A 522 -4.49 12.23 22.08
N GLN A 523 -4.90 11.06 22.58
CA GLN A 523 -6.25 10.51 22.39
C GLN A 523 -7.39 11.42 22.88
N ASP A 524 -7.11 12.30 23.84
CA ASP A 524 -8.12 13.20 24.42
C ASP A 524 -8.28 14.49 23.60
N LEU A 525 -7.47 14.71 22.57
CA LEU A 525 -7.51 15.90 21.73
C LEU A 525 -8.61 15.79 20.68
N VAL A 526 -9.55 16.73 20.70
CA VAL A 526 -10.70 16.74 19.77
C VAL A 526 -10.91 18.16 19.22
N VAL A 527 -11.25 18.27 17.94
CA VAL A 527 -11.69 19.52 17.31
C VAL A 527 -13.14 19.80 17.72
N LYS A 528 -13.40 21.00 18.25
CA LYS A 528 -14.75 21.46 18.62
C LYS A 528 -15.40 22.25 17.49
N ASP A 529 -16.68 22.56 17.64
CA ASP A 529 -17.47 23.28 16.62
C ASP A 529 -16.92 24.67 16.30
N ASP A 530 -16.16 25.27 17.22
CA ASP A 530 -15.45 26.54 17.04
C ASP A 530 -14.06 26.39 16.38
N LEU A 531 -13.74 25.21 15.83
CA LEU A 531 -12.47 24.82 15.23
C LEU A 531 -11.27 24.80 16.21
N THR A 532 -11.48 25.06 17.50
CA THR A 532 -10.42 24.93 18.50
C THR A 532 -10.14 23.45 18.77
N VAL A 533 -8.87 23.13 19.06
CA VAL A 533 -8.48 21.79 19.53
C VAL A 533 -8.41 21.82 21.04
N ARG A 534 -9.19 20.98 21.70
CA ARG A 534 -9.26 20.94 23.17
C ARG A 534 -8.92 19.56 23.71
N ASP A 535 -8.33 19.53 24.91
CA ASP A 535 -8.12 18.29 25.66
C ASP A 535 -9.40 17.81 26.38
N GLY A 536 -9.31 16.66 27.07
CA GLY A 536 -10.43 16.08 27.83
C GLY A 536 -10.93 16.95 29.01
N ASN A 537 -10.16 17.95 29.44
CA ASN A 537 -10.57 18.92 30.46
C ASN A 537 -11.11 20.22 29.85
N GLY A 538 -11.22 20.30 28.51
CA GLY A 538 -11.67 21.48 27.79
C GLY A 538 -10.63 22.58 27.64
N ARG A 539 -9.34 22.33 27.95
CA ARG A 539 -8.26 23.30 27.75
C ARG A 539 -7.95 23.42 26.27
N ILE A 540 -7.84 24.65 25.78
CA ILE A 540 -7.48 24.93 24.39
C ILE A 540 -5.99 24.63 24.19
N ILE A 541 -5.68 23.73 23.27
CA ILE A 541 -4.33 23.37 22.83
C ILE A 541 -3.97 24.09 21.54
N GLN A 542 -4.92 24.21 20.62
CA GLN A 542 -4.79 25.03 19.41
C GLN A 542 -6.04 25.92 19.28
N THR A 543 -5.82 27.20 18.98
CA THR A 543 -6.92 28.15 18.70
C THR A 543 -7.64 27.84 17.41
N ILE A 544 -6.96 27.18 16.47
CA ILE A 544 -7.52 26.67 15.22
C ILE A 544 -6.79 25.38 14.86
N TYR A 545 -7.53 24.34 14.44
CA TYR A 545 -6.94 23.07 14.04
C TYR A 545 -5.85 23.25 12.99
N GLY A 546 -4.65 22.75 13.25
CA GLY A 546 -3.53 22.78 12.29
C GLY A 546 -2.98 24.17 11.96
N GLY A 547 -3.49 25.25 12.58
CA GLY A 547 -3.13 26.63 12.26
C GLY A 547 -3.95 27.25 11.11
N ASP A 548 -4.64 26.44 10.30
CA ASP A 548 -5.40 26.88 9.12
C ASP A 548 -6.86 26.40 9.08
N GLY A 549 -7.25 25.52 10.01
CA GLY A 549 -8.59 24.95 10.12
C GLY A 549 -8.93 23.92 9.05
N ARG A 550 -7.93 23.39 8.32
CA ARG A 550 -8.16 22.54 7.15
C ARG A 550 -7.85 21.07 7.40
N ASP A 551 -8.69 20.19 6.88
CA ASP A 551 -8.48 18.75 6.88
C ASP A 551 -7.41 18.35 5.86
N THR A 552 -6.37 17.65 6.28
CA THR A 552 -5.27 17.18 5.43
C THR A 552 -5.72 16.33 4.25
N MET A 553 -6.86 15.64 4.35
CA MET A 553 -7.41 14.85 3.24
C MET A 553 -8.09 15.69 2.17
N LYS A 554 -8.50 16.91 2.51
CA LYS A 554 -9.20 17.83 1.61
C LYS A 554 -8.27 18.90 1.01
N ILE A 555 -7.01 18.94 1.44
CA ILE A 555 -6.02 19.89 0.96
C ILE A 555 -5.21 19.26 -0.17
N LYS A 556 -5.12 19.96 -1.30
CA LYS A 556 -4.11 19.68 -2.32
C LYS A 556 -2.96 20.68 -2.15
N LYS A 557 -1.71 20.20 -2.17
CA LYS A 557 -0.54 21.05 -2.48
C LYS A 557 -0.63 21.40 -3.95
N ILE A 558 -1.33 22.48 -4.27
CA ILE A 558 -1.39 23.02 -5.62
C ILE A 558 -0.25 24.03 -5.71
N THR A 559 0.77 23.74 -6.50
CA THR A 559 1.70 24.75 -6.98
C THR A 559 0.94 25.63 -7.98
N GLU A 560 1.12 26.96 -7.91
CA GLU A 560 0.38 27.95 -8.73
C GLU A 560 0.38 27.64 -10.24
N GLU A 561 1.37 26.91 -10.75
CA GLU A 561 1.46 26.49 -12.16
C GLU A 561 0.46 25.38 -12.58
N GLU A 562 -0.22 24.72 -11.64
CA GLU A 562 -1.23 23.67 -11.92
C GLU A 562 -2.67 24.21 -11.97
N LEU A 563 -2.87 25.53 -11.83
CA LEU A 563 -4.17 26.19 -11.84
C LEU A 563 -4.42 26.96 -13.14
N THR A 564 -5.02 26.28 -14.12
CA THR A 564 -6.06 26.92 -14.91
C THR A 564 -7.38 26.21 -14.64
N PRO A 565 -8.15 26.65 -13.63
CA PRO A 565 -9.55 26.27 -13.53
C PRO A 565 -10.31 27.04 -14.63
N VAL A 566 -10.73 26.34 -15.68
CA VAL A 566 -11.82 26.85 -16.53
C VAL A 566 -13.11 26.55 -15.77
N ALA A 567 -13.92 27.61 -15.59
CA ALA A 567 -15.10 27.67 -14.75
C ALA A 567 -15.97 26.40 -14.79
N VAL A 568 -16.30 25.89 -13.60
CA VAL A 568 -17.44 24.98 -13.40
C VAL A 568 -18.70 25.83 -13.58
N PRO A 569 -19.69 25.44 -14.41
CA PRO A 569 -20.97 26.14 -14.43
C PRO A 569 -21.66 25.96 -13.08
N GLU A 570 -22.15 27.07 -12.53
CA GLU A 570 -22.89 27.14 -11.28
C GLU A 570 -23.97 26.05 -11.24
N ARG A 571 -24.00 25.28 -10.15
CA ARG A 571 -25.11 24.36 -9.85
C ARG A 571 -26.31 25.21 -9.42
N GLU A 572 -27.43 25.08 -10.13
CA GLU A 572 -28.78 25.39 -9.61
C GLU A 572 -29.20 24.37 -8.54
#